data_AF-A0A267TKY6-F1
#
_entry.id   AF-A0A267TKY6-F1
#
_cell.length_a   1.000
_cell.length_b   1.000
_cell.length_c   1.000
_cell.angle_alpha   90.00
_cell.angle_beta   90.00
_cell.angle_gamma   90.00
#
_symmetry.space_group_name_H-M   'P 1'
#
loop_
_entity.id
_entity.type
_entity.pdbx_description
1 polymer ?
#
loop_
_entity_poly.entity_id
_entity_poly.type
_entity_poly.pdbx_seq_one_letter_code
_entity_poly.pdbx_strand_id
1 'polypeptide(L)'
;MKLSGKELHNKLVNEYKIIGEKGIINFSLKDLTISIETKDTVGNLLQEWLKAWLIKESVEFEENANSQVFPDFYLDKYDKKLGLLEVKSFDWDRGPGFDLANFDSYCNSLLTSAYRLNSDYLIFAYQMKGSELTIKDVWIKKIWELACSSSTYPLKVQEKKNVIYNIRPSTWYSEKTKFKPFSSLEEFLSALNETRYQYPQTRHGNGHWLQNVLKNYEEHTGVRLQVR
;
A
#
# COMPACT_ATOMS: atom_id res chain seq x y z
N MET A 1 -12.04 18.69 -8.31
CA MET A 1 -10.82 19.21 -7.67
C MET A 1 -9.75 18.14 -7.73
N LYS A 2 -8.62 18.41 -8.39
CA LYS A 2 -7.46 17.50 -8.41
C LYS A 2 -6.68 17.59 -7.11
N LEU A 3 -6.29 16.45 -6.54
CA LEU A 3 -5.47 16.36 -5.32
C LEU A 3 -4.36 15.33 -5.49
N SER A 4 -3.18 15.63 -4.98
CA SER A 4 -2.13 14.64 -4.72
C SER A 4 -2.48 13.75 -3.51
N GLY A 5 -1.80 12.62 -3.33
CA GLY A 5 -2.00 11.76 -2.15
C GLY A 5 -1.78 12.49 -0.82
N LYS A 6 -0.83 13.43 -0.77
CA LYS A 6 -0.56 14.26 0.42
C LYS A 6 -1.70 15.24 0.70
N GLU A 7 -2.22 15.92 -0.32
CA GLU A 7 -3.34 16.85 -0.15
C GLU A 7 -4.62 16.10 0.20
N LEU A 8 -4.83 14.93 -0.40
CA LEU A 8 -5.93 14.02 -0.06
C LEU A 8 -5.88 13.63 1.43
N HIS A 9 -4.71 13.20 1.90
CA HIS A 9 -4.49 12.86 3.31
C HIS A 9 -4.74 14.06 4.23
N ASN A 10 -4.20 15.23 3.90
CA ASN A 10 -4.42 16.45 4.66
C ASN A 10 -5.91 16.80 4.76
N LYS A 11 -6.63 16.73 3.64
CA LYS A 11 -8.08 16.98 3.61
C LYS A 11 -8.84 15.96 4.46
N LEU A 12 -8.48 14.68 4.38
CA LEU A 12 -9.14 13.62 5.13
C LEU A 12 -8.88 13.73 6.65
N VAL A 13 -7.64 14.02 7.05
CA VAL A 13 -7.22 14.00 8.46
C VAL A 13 -7.39 15.35 9.16
N ASN A 14 -7.02 16.45 8.51
CA ASN A 14 -6.99 17.77 9.17
C ASN A 14 -8.27 18.58 8.93
N GLU A 15 -8.83 18.51 7.72
CA GLU A 15 -10.09 19.23 7.41
C GLU A 15 -11.31 18.40 7.83
N TYR A 16 -11.39 17.15 7.37
CA TYR A 16 -12.52 16.25 7.64
C TYR A 16 -12.44 15.57 9.02
N LYS A 17 -11.26 15.54 9.64
CA LYS A 17 -11.05 15.09 11.04
C LYS A 17 -11.55 13.68 11.31
N ILE A 18 -11.25 12.74 10.42
CA ILE A 18 -11.71 11.34 10.55
C ILE A 18 -11.13 10.57 11.75
N ILE A 19 -9.97 10.98 12.27
CA ILE A 19 -9.30 10.23 13.33
C ILE A 19 -10.10 10.36 14.63
N GLY A 20 -10.44 9.21 15.23
CA GLY A 20 -11.29 9.11 16.41
C GLY A 20 -12.77 8.93 16.09
N GLU A 21 -13.18 9.15 14.84
CA GLU A 21 -14.56 8.96 14.41
C GLU A 21 -14.95 7.48 14.36
N LYS A 22 -16.25 7.26 14.52
CA LYS A 22 -16.86 5.94 14.69
C LYS A 22 -17.80 5.62 13.53
N GLY A 23 -17.83 4.35 13.15
CA GLY A 23 -18.78 3.77 12.21
C GLY A 23 -19.34 2.46 12.76
N ILE A 24 -20.45 2.03 12.19
CA ILE A 24 -21.06 0.72 12.48
C ILE A 24 -21.29 0.02 11.15
N ILE A 25 -20.93 -1.25 11.07
CA ILE A 25 -21.21 -2.07 9.89
C ILE A 25 -22.50 -2.83 10.15
N ASN A 26 -23.56 -2.47 9.42
CA ASN A 26 -24.83 -3.17 9.47
C ASN A 26 -25.10 -3.87 8.13
N PHE A 27 -25.62 -5.09 8.20
CA PHE A 27 -26.17 -5.79 7.04
C PHE A 27 -27.68 -5.93 7.24
N SER A 28 -28.44 -5.38 6.29
CA SER A 28 -29.90 -5.42 6.30
C SER A 28 -30.41 -6.24 5.13
N LEU A 29 -31.28 -7.21 5.42
CA LEU A 29 -31.98 -8.02 4.42
C LEU A 29 -33.43 -8.20 4.85
N LYS A 30 -34.37 -7.68 4.03
CA LYS A 30 -35.79 -7.55 4.37
C LYS A 30 -35.97 -6.77 5.70
N ASP A 31 -36.63 -7.39 6.67
CA ASP A 31 -36.97 -6.85 7.98
C ASP A 31 -35.91 -7.16 9.05
N LEU A 32 -34.84 -7.90 8.71
CA LEU A 32 -33.75 -8.21 9.62
C LEU A 32 -32.53 -7.33 9.34
N THR A 33 -32.01 -6.69 10.38
CA THR A 33 -30.72 -6.01 10.37
C THR A 33 -29.82 -6.63 11.43
N ILE A 34 -28.61 -7.02 11.03
CA ILE A 34 -27.58 -7.50 11.94
C ILE A 34 -26.39 -6.54 11.93
N SER A 35 -25.71 -6.41 13.07
CA SER A 35 -24.44 -5.72 13.15
C SER A 35 -23.30 -6.71 12.93
N ILE A 36 -22.35 -6.34 12.08
CA ILE A 36 -21.21 -7.18 11.72
C ILE A 36 -20.06 -6.91 12.68
N GLU A 37 -19.59 -7.97 13.34
CA GLU A 37 -18.44 -7.91 14.27
C GLU A 37 -17.17 -8.55 13.68
N THR A 38 -17.27 -9.14 12.49
CA THR A 38 -16.12 -9.75 11.80
C THR A 38 -15.26 -8.67 11.14
N LYS A 39 -13.93 -8.90 11.14
CA LYS A 39 -12.93 -7.93 10.67
C LYS A 39 -12.55 -8.11 9.19
N ASP A 40 -12.92 -9.24 8.59
CA ASP A 40 -12.45 -9.67 7.27
C ASP A 40 -12.94 -8.76 6.13
N THR A 41 -14.08 -8.08 6.32
CA THR A 41 -14.68 -7.19 5.31
C THR A 41 -14.29 -5.72 5.47
N VAL A 42 -13.70 -5.35 6.60
CA VAL A 42 -13.46 -3.94 6.96
C VAL A 42 -12.60 -3.23 5.92
N GLY A 43 -11.57 -3.88 5.39
CA GLY A 43 -10.68 -3.25 4.43
C GLY A 43 -11.39 -2.85 3.14
N ASN A 44 -12.18 -3.77 2.57
CA ASN A 44 -12.98 -3.48 1.38
C ASN A 44 -14.01 -2.38 1.66
N LEU A 45 -14.64 -2.41 2.84
CA LEU A 45 -15.61 -1.38 3.23
C LEU A 45 -14.97 0.01 3.37
N LEU A 46 -13.76 0.12 3.93
CA LEU A 46 -13.05 1.39 4.03
C LEU A 46 -12.61 1.93 2.66
N GLN A 47 -12.25 1.05 1.72
CA GLN A 47 -11.95 1.44 0.34
C GLN A 47 -13.18 1.96 -0.39
N GLU A 48 -14.31 1.26 -0.30
CA GLU A 48 -15.59 1.73 -0.87
C GLU A 48 -16.10 3.01 -0.19
N TRP A 49 -15.91 3.12 1.13
CA TRP A 49 -16.22 4.34 1.86
C TRP A 49 -15.37 5.52 1.39
N LEU A 50 -14.07 5.32 1.18
CA LEU A 50 -13.18 6.36 0.65
C LEU A 50 -13.64 6.83 -0.72
N LYS A 51 -14.01 5.92 -1.61
CA LYS A 51 -14.58 6.25 -2.93
C LYS A 51 -15.83 7.13 -2.80
N ALA A 52 -16.77 6.76 -1.94
CA ALA A 52 -17.97 7.56 -1.69
C ALA A 52 -17.62 8.95 -1.14
N TRP A 53 -16.63 9.04 -0.24
CA TRP A 53 -16.15 10.29 0.30
C TRP A 53 -15.46 11.17 -0.76
N LEU A 54 -14.62 10.60 -1.63
CA LEU A 54 -13.99 11.30 -2.76
C LEU A 54 -15.04 11.93 -3.69
N ILE A 55 -16.11 11.19 -4.00
CA ILE A 55 -17.23 11.71 -4.82
C ILE A 55 -17.93 12.86 -4.10
N LYS A 56 -18.25 12.69 -2.81
CA LYS A 56 -18.90 13.71 -1.99
C LYS A 56 -18.09 15.01 -1.92
N GLU A 57 -16.77 14.90 -1.79
CA GLU A 57 -15.84 16.03 -1.74
C GLU A 57 -15.47 16.57 -3.14
N SER A 58 -16.09 16.06 -4.20
CA SER A 58 -15.82 16.46 -5.59
C SER A 58 -14.33 16.36 -5.98
N VAL A 59 -13.64 15.36 -5.43
CA VAL A 59 -12.25 15.06 -5.78
C VAL A 59 -12.24 14.35 -7.13
N GLU A 60 -11.31 14.75 -8.00
CA GLU A 60 -11.10 14.07 -9.28
C GLU A 60 -10.27 12.81 -9.06
N PHE A 61 -10.86 11.66 -9.38
CA PHE A 61 -10.18 10.37 -9.40
C PHE A 61 -10.83 9.43 -10.42
N GLU A 62 -10.11 8.39 -10.82
CA GLU A 62 -10.63 7.23 -11.55
C GLU A 62 -10.35 5.96 -10.74
N GLU A 63 -11.31 5.05 -10.66
CA GLU A 63 -11.11 3.73 -10.05
C GLU A 63 -10.47 2.78 -11.07
N ASN A 64 -9.64 1.87 -10.60
CA ASN A 64 -9.12 0.83 -11.49
C ASN A 64 -10.23 -0.14 -11.90
N ALA A 65 -10.43 -0.28 -13.21
CA ALA A 65 -11.46 -1.16 -13.77
C ALA A 65 -11.30 -2.63 -13.34
N ASN A 66 -10.08 -3.03 -12.93
CA ASN A 66 -9.83 -4.32 -12.31
C ASN A 66 -9.39 -4.14 -10.87
N SER A 67 -10.31 -4.36 -9.92
CA SER A 67 -10.05 -4.25 -8.47
C SER A 67 -9.03 -5.26 -7.93
N GLN A 68 -8.65 -6.27 -8.71
CA GLN A 68 -7.57 -7.21 -8.35
C GLN A 68 -6.18 -6.70 -8.75
N VAL A 69 -6.11 -5.52 -9.41
CA VAL A 69 -4.89 -4.97 -9.96
C VAL A 69 -4.63 -3.60 -9.35
N PHE A 70 -3.41 -3.39 -8.93
CA PHE A 70 -2.92 -2.10 -8.46
C PHE A 70 -2.96 -1.02 -9.57
N PRO A 71 -3.15 0.27 -9.23
CA PRO A 71 -3.56 0.79 -7.91
C PRO A 71 -5.07 0.63 -7.73
N ASP A 72 -5.58 0.93 -6.53
CA ASP A 72 -7.02 1.06 -6.31
C ASP A 72 -7.61 2.30 -7.02
N PHE A 73 -6.92 3.44 -6.92
CA PHE A 73 -7.35 4.71 -7.52
C PHE A 73 -6.23 5.43 -8.28
N TYR A 74 -6.62 6.11 -9.35
CA TYR A 74 -5.82 7.11 -10.06
C TYR A 74 -6.33 8.50 -9.68
N LEU A 75 -5.52 9.27 -8.95
CA LEU A 75 -5.83 10.67 -8.61
C LEU A 75 -5.55 11.64 -9.77
N ASP A 76 -4.95 11.14 -10.86
CA ASP A 76 -4.82 11.84 -12.12
C ASP A 76 -5.59 11.09 -13.21
N LYS A 77 -6.66 11.71 -13.71
CA LYS A 77 -7.52 11.13 -14.77
C LYS A 77 -6.87 11.17 -16.15
N TYR A 78 -5.89 12.04 -16.34
CA TYR A 78 -5.30 12.31 -17.65
C TYR A 78 -3.99 11.54 -17.84
N ASP A 79 -3.26 11.31 -16.74
CA ASP A 79 -2.05 10.48 -16.74
C ASP A 79 -2.10 9.40 -15.66
N LYS A 80 -2.46 8.18 -16.07
CA LYS A 80 -2.52 6.99 -15.20
C LYS A 80 -1.16 6.51 -14.70
N LYS A 81 -0.06 7.18 -15.02
CA LYS A 81 1.26 6.95 -14.42
C LYS A 81 1.51 7.82 -13.20
N LEU A 82 0.67 8.82 -12.97
CA LEU A 82 0.73 9.75 -11.86
C LEU A 82 -0.45 9.52 -10.89
N GLY A 83 -0.30 10.01 -9.66
CA GLY A 83 -1.38 9.96 -8.67
C GLY A 83 -1.86 8.55 -8.31
N LEU A 84 -0.99 7.54 -8.43
CA LEU A 84 -1.31 6.16 -8.08
C LEU A 84 -1.56 6.04 -6.57
N LEU A 85 -2.76 5.66 -6.17
CA LEU A 85 -3.17 5.54 -4.77
C LEU A 85 -3.64 4.11 -4.46
N GLU A 86 -2.93 3.45 -3.56
CA GLU A 86 -3.32 2.16 -2.99
C GLU A 86 -3.91 2.38 -1.60
N VAL A 87 -5.03 1.73 -1.30
CA VAL A 87 -5.66 1.75 0.01
C VAL A 87 -5.29 0.49 0.76
N LYS A 88 -4.83 0.67 2.00
CA LYS A 88 -4.62 -0.44 2.93
C LYS A 88 -5.35 -0.14 4.24
N SER A 89 -5.67 -1.21 4.96
CA SER A 89 -6.17 -1.07 6.32
C SER A 89 -5.67 -2.20 7.19
N PHE A 90 -5.65 -1.97 8.50
CA PHE A 90 -5.36 -3.01 9.47
C PHE A 90 -6.01 -2.73 10.82
N ASP A 91 -6.19 -3.82 11.56
CA ASP A 91 -6.64 -3.78 12.95
C ASP A 91 -5.50 -3.28 13.85
N TRP A 92 -5.68 -2.11 14.45
CA TRP A 92 -4.74 -1.43 15.34
C TRP A 92 -4.22 -2.35 16.45
N ASP A 93 -5.08 -3.21 17.00
CA ASP A 93 -4.72 -4.11 18.10
C ASP A 93 -3.84 -5.29 17.63
N ARG A 94 -3.86 -5.61 16.33
CA ARG A 94 -3.07 -6.70 15.73
C ARG A 94 -1.85 -6.21 14.95
N GLY A 95 -1.82 -4.93 14.60
CA GLY A 95 -0.78 -4.34 13.75
C GLY A 95 -0.95 -4.66 12.26
N PRO A 96 -0.03 -4.19 11.41
CA PRO A 96 -0.19 -4.23 9.96
C PRO A 96 -0.08 -5.65 9.40
N GLY A 97 -1.25 -6.26 9.19
CA GLY A 97 -1.43 -7.61 8.67
C GLY A 97 -1.54 -7.70 7.14
N PHE A 98 -1.63 -6.57 6.43
CA PHE A 98 -1.78 -6.52 4.98
C PHE A 98 -0.48 -6.84 4.22
N ASP A 99 -0.62 -7.18 2.94
CA ASP A 99 0.48 -7.32 2.00
C ASP A 99 0.70 -6.00 1.25
N LEU A 100 1.96 -5.63 1.04
CA LEU A 100 2.30 -4.46 0.22
C LEU A 100 2.10 -4.77 -1.26
N ALA A 101 2.60 -5.93 -1.71
CA ALA A 101 2.37 -6.48 -3.04
C ALA A 101 2.77 -7.96 -3.06
N ASN A 102 2.28 -8.72 -4.04
CA ASN A 102 2.88 -10.01 -4.39
C ASN A 102 4.31 -9.79 -4.91
N PHE A 103 5.28 -10.54 -4.40
CA PHE A 103 6.71 -10.30 -4.66
C PHE A 103 7.07 -10.43 -6.15
N ASP A 104 6.70 -11.55 -6.79
CA ASP A 104 7.05 -11.81 -8.18
C ASP A 104 6.30 -10.87 -9.13
N SER A 105 4.99 -10.69 -8.92
CA SER A 105 4.19 -9.76 -9.71
C SER A 105 4.70 -8.33 -9.60
N TYR A 106 5.09 -7.89 -8.39
CA TYR A 106 5.66 -6.57 -8.18
C TYR A 106 6.97 -6.41 -8.93
N CYS A 107 7.92 -7.31 -8.74
CA CYS A 107 9.23 -7.22 -9.39
C CYS A 107 9.13 -7.26 -10.92
N ASN A 108 8.23 -8.08 -11.47
CA ASN A 108 8.01 -8.16 -12.92
C ASN A 108 7.35 -6.88 -13.44
N SER A 109 6.40 -6.30 -12.69
CA SER A 109 5.76 -5.04 -13.08
C SER A 109 6.74 -3.86 -13.12
N LEU A 110 7.79 -3.87 -12.30
CA LEU A 110 8.81 -2.82 -12.31
C LEU A 110 9.64 -2.80 -13.60
N LEU A 111 9.68 -3.89 -14.38
CA LEU A 111 10.40 -3.91 -15.66
C LEU A 111 9.70 -3.09 -16.74
N THR A 112 8.39 -2.86 -16.61
CA THR A 112 7.59 -2.15 -17.62
C THR A 112 6.89 -0.91 -17.07
N SER A 113 6.68 -0.85 -15.75
CA SER A 113 5.91 0.18 -15.05
C SER A 113 6.61 0.63 -13.77
N ALA A 114 7.90 0.94 -13.84
CA ALA A 114 8.71 1.35 -12.69
C ALA A 114 8.19 2.64 -12.03
N TYR A 115 7.48 3.51 -12.76
CA TYR A 115 6.83 4.72 -12.19
C TYR A 115 5.93 4.40 -10.98
N ARG A 116 5.44 3.16 -10.86
CA ARG A 116 4.69 2.67 -9.70
C ARG A 116 5.48 2.68 -8.39
N LEU A 117 6.80 2.85 -8.42
CA LEU A 117 7.58 3.11 -7.20
C LEU A 117 7.12 4.41 -6.53
N ASN A 118 6.65 5.40 -7.29
CA ASN A 118 6.17 6.68 -6.75
C ASN A 118 4.75 6.65 -6.18
N SER A 119 4.15 5.47 -6.05
CA SER A 119 2.78 5.35 -5.59
C SER A 119 2.60 5.73 -4.13
N ASP A 120 1.45 6.28 -3.81
CA ASP A 120 1.02 6.59 -2.46
C ASP A 120 0.18 5.45 -1.88
N TYR A 121 0.44 5.08 -0.63
CA TYR A 121 -0.34 4.14 0.16
C TYR A 121 -1.08 4.91 1.22
N LEU A 122 -2.41 5.00 1.08
CA LEU A 122 -3.29 5.56 2.11
C LEU A 122 -3.74 4.43 3.04
N ILE A 123 -3.37 4.54 4.31
CA ILE A 123 -3.46 3.42 5.25
C ILE A 123 -4.36 3.80 6.41
N PHE A 124 -5.44 3.06 6.60
CA PHE A 124 -6.34 3.20 7.74
C PHE A 124 -6.00 2.20 8.84
N ALA A 125 -5.61 2.68 10.03
CA ALA A 125 -5.68 1.87 11.22
C ALA A 125 -7.08 1.97 11.82
N TYR A 126 -7.77 0.84 11.95
CA TYR A 126 -9.06 0.79 12.62
C TYR A 126 -8.99 -0.06 13.88
N GLN A 127 -9.88 0.19 14.83
CA GLN A 127 -10.12 -0.69 15.97
C GLN A 127 -11.59 -1.07 15.97
N MET A 128 -11.90 -2.35 16.19
CA MET A 128 -13.28 -2.80 16.37
C MET A 128 -13.51 -3.30 17.79
N LYS A 129 -14.61 -2.85 18.41
CA LYS A 129 -15.13 -3.34 19.69
C LYS A 129 -16.60 -3.71 19.49
N GLY A 130 -16.90 -5.01 19.48
CA GLY A 130 -18.18 -5.49 18.94
C GLY A 130 -18.32 -5.07 17.48
N SER A 131 -19.43 -4.40 17.15
CA SER A 131 -19.70 -3.87 15.80
C SER A 131 -19.28 -2.42 15.57
N GLU A 132 -18.81 -1.72 16.62
CA GLU A 132 -18.32 -0.35 16.50
C GLU A 132 -16.88 -0.35 15.96
N LEU A 133 -16.70 0.30 14.81
CA LEU A 133 -15.41 0.55 14.17
C LEU A 133 -14.97 1.98 14.46
N THR A 134 -13.75 2.15 14.99
CA THR A 134 -13.14 3.47 15.23
C THR A 134 -11.89 3.63 14.37
N ILE A 135 -11.73 4.76 13.69
CA ILE A 135 -10.49 5.08 12.98
C ILE A 135 -9.45 5.56 14.00
N LYS A 136 -8.36 4.81 14.16
CA LYS A 136 -7.32 5.10 15.14
C LYS A 136 -6.27 6.05 14.58
N ASP A 137 -5.94 5.90 13.31
CA ASP A 137 -4.98 6.75 12.63
C ASP A 137 -5.10 6.55 11.11
N VAL A 138 -4.58 7.50 10.34
CA VAL A 138 -4.51 7.44 8.89
C VAL A 138 -3.16 7.97 8.42
N TRP A 139 -2.45 7.22 7.58
CA TRP A 139 -1.17 7.64 7.01
C TRP A 139 -1.20 7.67 5.50
N ILE A 140 -0.37 8.54 4.93
CA ILE A 140 0.04 8.49 3.53
C ILE A 140 1.54 8.19 3.47
N LYS A 141 1.92 7.11 2.79
CA LYS A 141 3.29 6.60 2.76
C LYS A 141 3.69 6.08 1.39
N LYS A 142 4.98 6.07 1.12
CA LYS A 142 5.59 5.35 0.00
C LYS A 142 5.91 3.91 0.42
N ILE A 143 6.04 3.01 -0.56
CA ILE A 143 6.30 1.59 -0.27
C ILE A 143 7.58 1.38 0.57
N TRP A 144 8.64 2.17 0.32
CA TRP A 144 9.89 2.07 1.07
C TRP A 144 9.76 2.56 2.53
N GLU A 145 8.84 3.48 2.80
CA GLU A 145 8.53 3.92 4.17
C GLU A 145 7.72 2.88 4.96
N LEU A 146 7.23 1.83 4.29
CA LEU A 146 6.46 0.75 4.89
C LEU A 146 7.27 -0.53 4.96
N ALA A 147 7.98 -0.86 3.89
CA ALA A 147 8.85 -2.03 3.81
C ALA A 147 10.07 -1.88 4.72
N CYS A 148 10.63 -3.00 5.17
CA CYS A 148 11.84 -3.03 5.99
C CYS A 148 12.67 -4.27 5.67
N SER A 149 13.85 -4.36 6.27
CA SER A 149 14.66 -5.57 6.25
C SER A 149 14.14 -6.64 7.21
N SER A 150 14.67 -7.86 7.08
CA SER A 150 14.39 -8.97 7.98
C SER A 150 15.65 -9.77 8.28
N SER A 151 15.55 -10.75 9.18
CA SER A 151 16.65 -11.66 9.47
C SER A 151 16.91 -12.69 8.36
N THR A 152 15.88 -13.03 7.57
CA THR A 152 15.96 -14.11 6.59
C THR A 152 16.37 -13.59 5.22
N TYR A 153 15.74 -12.51 4.77
CA TYR A 153 16.02 -11.86 3.50
C TYR A 153 16.27 -10.36 3.71
N PRO A 154 17.05 -9.70 2.82
CA PRO A 154 17.28 -8.26 2.85
C PRO A 154 15.99 -7.44 2.84
N LEU A 155 14.93 -7.95 2.21
CA LEU A 155 13.57 -7.42 2.27
C LEU A 155 12.69 -8.35 3.13
N LYS A 156 11.87 -7.77 4.00
CA LYS A 156 10.86 -8.51 4.75
C LYS A 156 9.77 -9.02 3.81
N VAL A 157 9.66 -10.35 3.76
CA VAL A 157 8.71 -11.06 2.91
C VAL A 157 7.91 -12.10 3.69
N GLN A 158 6.80 -12.54 3.11
CA GLN A 158 6.08 -13.72 3.53
C GLN A 158 6.55 -14.92 2.71
N GLU A 159 7.26 -15.84 3.34
CA GLU A 159 7.72 -17.09 2.74
C GLU A 159 6.92 -18.27 3.29
N LYS A 160 6.51 -19.21 2.42
CA LYS A 160 5.98 -20.52 2.83
C LYS A 160 6.58 -21.59 1.95
N LYS A 161 7.10 -22.67 2.56
CA LYS A 161 7.72 -23.80 1.83
C LYS A 161 8.78 -23.34 0.80
N ASN A 162 9.64 -22.40 1.19
CA ASN A 162 10.69 -21.81 0.35
C ASN A 162 10.18 -21.05 -0.90
N VAL A 163 8.92 -20.63 -0.88
CA VAL A 163 8.33 -19.77 -1.92
C VAL A 163 7.99 -18.42 -1.28
N ILE A 164 8.51 -17.35 -1.88
CA ILE A 164 8.19 -15.99 -1.48
C ILE A 164 6.85 -15.61 -2.12
N TYR A 165 5.87 -15.25 -1.30
CA TYR A 165 4.55 -14.83 -1.77
C TYR A 165 4.45 -13.31 -1.85
N ASN A 166 4.64 -12.63 -0.72
CA ASN A 166 4.30 -11.22 -0.59
C ASN A 166 5.42 -10.41 0.06
N ILE A 167 5.52 -9.14 -0.31
CA ILE A 167 6.28 -8.13 0.41
C ILE A 167 5.46 -7.70 1.63
N ARG A 168 6.09 -7.68 2.81
CA ARG A 168 5.39 -7.44 4.08
C ARG A 168 5.81 -6.10 4.70
N PRO A 169 4.86 -5.35 5.29
CA PRO A 169 5.18 -4.10 5.95
C PRO A 169 5.92 -4.34 7.27
N SER A 170 6.67 -3.32 7.68
CA SER A 170 7.11 -3.09 9.04
C SER A 170 5.96 -2.57 9.90
N THR A 171 6.20 -2.40 11.20
CA THR A 171 5.33 -1.61 12.07
C THR A 171 5.87 -0.17 12.10
N TRP A 172 5.76 0.54 10.97
CA TRP A 172 6.46 1.82 10.72
C TRP A 172 6.18 2.90 11.77
N TYR A 173 5.01 2.86 12.40
CA TYR A 173 4.59 3.80 13.44
C TYR A 173 5.15 3.49 14.84
N SER A 174 5.93 2.41 15.01
CA SER A 174 6.48 2.01 16.30
C SER A 174 7.99 2.26 16.39
N GLU A 175 8.41 2.98 17.43
CA GLU A 175 9.82 3.19 17.74
C GLU A 175 10.52 1.93 18.26
N LYS A 176 9.75 0.93 18.72
CA LYS A 176 10.30 -0.29 19.33
C LYS A 176 10.68 -1.38 18.32
N THR A 177 10.42 -1.18 17.03
CA THR A 177 10.73 -2.20 16.02
C THR A 177 12.24 -2.40 15.87
N LYS A 178 12.68 -3.67 15.83
CA LYS A 178 14.07 -4.03 15.53
C LYS A 178 14.47 -3.61 14.13
N PHE A 179 13.61 -3.91 13.15
CA PHE A 179 13.82 -3.54 11.75
C PHE A 179 13.01 -2.29 11.46
N LYS A 180 13.71 -1.22 11.06
CA LYS A 180 13.12 0.06 10.70
C LYS A 180 12.74 0.08 9.22
N PRO A 181 11.77 0.92 8.83
CA PRO A 181 11.52 1.15 7.42
C PRO A 181 12.77 1.64 6.69
N PHE A 182 12.82 1.43 5.37
CA PHE A 182 13.88 1.99 4.55
C PHE A 182 13.82 3.52 4.53
N SER A 183 14.99 4.16 4.50
CA SER A 183 15.07 5.63 4.51
C SER A 183 14.86 6.23 3.13
N SER A 184 15.07 5.44 2.06
CA SER A 184 14.95 5.88 0.68
C SER A 184 14.42 4.80 -0.25
N LEU A 185 14.00 5.23 -1.44
CA LEU A 185 13.63 4.36 -2.55
C LEU A 185 14.82 3.47 -2.98
N GLU A 186 16.02 4.02 -2.98
CA GLU A 186 17.24 3.32 -3.38
C GLU A 186 17.59 2.19 -2.41
N GLU A 187 17.47 2.41 -1.09
CA GLU A 187 17.67 1.34 -0.10
C GLU A 187 16.65 0.21 -0.28
N PHE A 188 15.39 0.55 -0.54
CA PHE A 188 14.36 -0.43 -0.83
C PHE A 188 14.68 -1.23 -2.10
N LEU A 189 15.09 -0.58 -3.19
CA LEU A 189 15.47 -1.24 -4.44
C LEU A 189 16.71 -2.12 -4.28
N SER A 190 17.70 -1.69 -3.50
CA SER A 190 18.87 -2.50 -3.16
C SER A 190 18.45 -3.77 -2.41
N ALA A 191 17.64 -3.64 -1.35
CA ALA A 191 17.11 -4.78 -0.61
C ALA A 191 16.23 -5.71 -1.47
N LEU A 192 15.41 -5.16 -2.36
CA LEU A 192 14.57 -5.92 -3.28
C LEU A 192 15.42 -6.72 -4.28
N ASN A 193 16.45 -6.10 -4.85
CA ASN A 193 17.38 -6.76 -5.78
C ASN A 193 18.18 -7.88 -5.09
N GLU A 194 18.73 -7.62 -3.90
CA GLU A 194 19.47 -8.62 -3.12
C GLU A 194 18.58 -9.78 -2.70
N THR A 195 17.31 -9.52 -2.36
CA THR A 195 16.33 -10.58 -2.08
C THR A 195 16.08 -11.44 -3.32
N ARG A 196 15.98 -10.85 -4.51
CA ARG A 196 15.89 -11.62 -5.77
C ARG A 196 17.16 -12.42 -6.06
N TYR A 197 18.33 -11.90 -5.71
CA TYR A 197 19.58 -12.64 -5.88
C TYR A 197 19.66 -13.86 -4.94
N GLN A 198 19.19 -13.72 -3.70
CA GLN A 198 19.15 -14.81 -2.72
C GLN A 198 18.05 -15.83 -3.00
N TYR A 199 16.94 -15.42 -3.61
CA TYR A 199 15.80 -16.29 -3.87
C TYR A 199 16.06 -17.24 -5.06
N PRO A 200 16.04 -18.58 -4.86
CA PRO A 200 16.41 -19.53 -5.91
C PRO A 200 15.63 -19.39 -7.22
N GLN A 201 14.35 -19.00 -7.14
CA GLN A 201 13.48 -18.89 -8.33
C GLN A 201 13.83 -17.70 -9.22
N THR A 202 14.42 -16.63 -8.68
CA THR A 202 14.73 -15.41 -9.45
C THR A 202 16.23 -15.19 -9.64
N ARG A 203 17.10 -15.88 -8.88
CA ARG A 203 18.56 -15.74 -8.93
C ARG A 203 19.15 -15.81 -10.33
N HIS A 204 18.76 -16.80 -11.14
CA HIS A 204 19.32 -17.01 -12.48
C HIS A 204 18.97 -15.90 -13.47
N GLY A 205 17.84 -15.20 -13.28
CA GLY A 205 17.40 -14.10 -14.14
C GLY A 205 17.73 -12.71 -13.61
N ASN A 206 18.45 -12.58 -12.49
CA ASN A 206 18.57 -11.31 -11.78
C ASN A 206 19.64 -10.36 -12.35
N GLY A 207 20.55 -10.84 -13.21
CA GLY A 207 21.78 -10.11 -13.60
C GLY A 207 21.57 -8.70 -14.14
N HIS A 208 20.48 -8.46 -14.89
CA HIS A 208 20.15 -7.14 -15.44
C HIS A 208 18.86 -6.55 -14.88
N TRP A 209 18.25 -7.19 -13.88
CA TRP A 209 16.92 -6.79 -13.41
C TRP A 209 16.93 -5.35 -12.87
N LEU A 210 17.83 -5.03 -11.94
CA LEU A 210 17.90 -3.69 -11.35
C LEU A 210 18.22 -2.63 -12.40
N GLN A 211 19.18 -2.88 -13.30
CA GLN A 211 19.52 -1.96 -14.39
C GLN A 211 18.30 -1.65 -15.27
N ASN A 212 17.52 -2.66 -15.62
CA ASN A 212 16.32 -2.50 -16.43
C ASN A 212 15.23 -1.71 -15.70
N VAL A 213 15.04 -1.95 -14.39
CA VAL A 213 14.10 -1.18 -13.56
C VAL A 213 14.53 0.29 -13.48
N LEU A 214 15.81 0.57 -13.24
CA LEU A 214 16.32 1.94 -13.16
C LEU A 214 16.18 2.68 -14.48
N LYS A 215 16.49 2.03 -15.60
CA LYS A 215 16.29 2.59 -16.94
C LYS A 215 14.82 2.88 -17.20
N ASN A 216 13.94 1.92 -16.94
CA ASN A 216 12.49 2.11 -17.11
C ASN A 216 11.95 3.25 -16.23
N TYR A 217 12.47 3.38 -15.00
CA TYR A 217 12.09 4.46 -14.09
C TYR A 217 12.51 5.84 -14.62
N GLU A 218 13.76 5.97 -15.07
CA GLU A 218 14.28 7.20 -15.65
C GLU A 218 13.51 7.59 -16.93
N GLU A 219 13.22 6.63 -17.81
CA GLU A 219 12.42 6.86 -19.02
C GLU A 219 11.00 7.38 -18.71
N HIS A 220 10.40 6.94 -17.62
CA HIS A 220 9.03 7.30 -17.26
C HIS A 220 8.92 8.56 -16.41
N THR A 221 9.93 8.85 -15.57
CA THR A 221 9.85 9.90 -14.55
C THR A 221 10.82 11.05 -14.81
N GLY A 222 11.82 10.85 -15.67
CA GLY A 222 12.94 11.77 -15.86
C GLY A 222 13.92 11.80 -14.68
N VAL A 223 13.71 10.97 -13.66
CA VAL A 223 14.56 10.93 -12.45
C VAL A 223 15.51 9.75 -12.52
N ARG A 224 16.81 10.03 -12.40
CA ARG A 224 17.84 9.00 -12.34
C ARG A 224 18.14 8.63 -10.89
N LEU A 225 17.88 7.38 -10.53
CA LEU A 225 18.21 6.83 -9.21
C LEU A 225 19.62 6.25 -9.18
N GLN A 226 20.28 6.32 -8.03
CA GLN A 226 21.60 5.72 -7.79
C GLN A 226 21.52 4.68 -6.69
N VAL A 227 21.27 3.43 -7.07
CA VAL A 227 21.22 2.30 -6.14
C VAL A 227 22.63 1.75 -5.96
N ARG A 228 23.07 1.65 -4.69
CA ARG A 228 24.35 1.06 -4.29
C ARG A 228 24.18 -0.38 -3.85
#